data_AF-A0AAD9S6B8-F1
#
_entry.id   AF-A0AAD9S6B8-F1
#
_cell.length_a   1.000
_cell.length_b   1.000
_cell.length_c   1.000
_cell.angle_alpha   90.00
_cell.angle_beta   90.00
_cell.angle_gamma   90.00
#
_symmetry.space_group_name_H-M   'P 1'
#
loop_
_entity.id
_entity.type
_entity.pdbx_description
1 polymer ?
#
loop_
_entity_poly.entity_id
_entity_poly.type
_entity_poly.pdbx_seq_one_letter_code
_entity_poly.pdbx_strand_id
1 'polypeptide(L)'
;MEWSRFEDVDISDPYKYSETIVHSPLFQPLWTKWKANLDVPYYGITSDGRKKEGLYQLQDEGAPTQQMVTKGSASYFFKVRMLRLRKTAAARKVISNLSASEREVALHDLDTENCICATCYSGLQIRELSSIRRKWCNPEFLLFECGLRLEHLDENKVSSIMELLRRSLSEHGWSKIRGAMKTNKFLGEICSRQAILNERSYFFTIFGEPSESRPWAYMLFGHHLCLNVFIARQQMVIGPVFLGAEPNVIDHGPDQGIELCTEESRLGLQLMQSLPTHLQRVAQVYSEMWEPSMPEDRWNPADQRHLAGAFQDNRVIPYEGVVATDMTAEQQELLMSIITAFLTLLPPKPLTFRLDQVRKNLSETFFSWIGGFGSADPFYYRIQSPVALFEFDHHSGVFLTNDEPAKYHIHTIQRLPNGNDYGQTSWSPGNCFENDMGSEPQDFGNVLSQLGIGVPSNFWEMDRTAFTDMPEIDASFVNIGENPTNNSQALDIGPLNDQTSVSPHKSPSSRSSGSLTNGKVSSIESLTRRADNAGALHGSEPPAIYIRKNETAGHYVG
;
A
#
# COMPACT_ATOMS: atom_id res chain seq x y z
N MET A 1 -27.06 12.44 -12.42
CA MET A 1 -27.76 11.28 -11.83
C MET A 1 -27.57 11.38 -10.33
N GLU A 2 -28.66 11.39 -9.58
CA GLU A 2 -28.64 11.67 -8.13
C GLU A 2 -28.42 10.35 -7.37
N TRP A 3 -27.17 9.99 -7.10
CA TRP A 3 -26.82 8.78 -6.33
C TRP A 3 -27.33 8.82 -4.88
N SER A 4 -27.62 10.02 -4.37
CA SER A 4 -28.20 10.28 -3.05
C SER A 4 -29.67 9.86 -2.92
N ARG A 5 -30.32 9.34 -3.98
CA ARG A 5 -31.78 9.09 -4.05
C ARG A 5 -32.18 7.66 -4.43
N PHE A 6 -31.43 6.66 -3.98
CA PHE A 6 -32.01 5.32 -3.89
C PHE A 6 -33.00 5.26 -2.72
N GLU A 7 -34.28 5.41 -3.03
CA GLU A 7 -35.39 5.19 -2.10
C GLU A 7 -35.48 3.70 -1.71
N ASP A 8 -35.97 3.41 -0.51
CA ASP A 8 -36.25 2.05 0.01
C ASP A 8 -35.08 1.03 0.00
N VAL A 9 -33.82 1.49 0.07
CA VAL A 9 -32.67 0.57 0.19
C VAL A 9 -32.57 -0.05 1.59
N ASP A 10 -32.47 -1.37 1.67
CA ASP A 10 -32.16 -2.08 2.92
C ASP A 10 -30.70 -1.83 3.33
N ILE A 11 -30.51 -0.92 4.29
CA ILE A 11 -29.21 -0.58 4.89
C ILE A 11 -28.87 -1.43 6.12
N SER A 12 -29.59 -2.54 6.39
CA SER A 12 -29.32 -3.38 7.57
C SER A 12 -28.04 -4.22 7.46
N ASP A 13 -27.55 -4.45 6.24
CA ASP A 13 -26.41 -5.30 5.91
C ASP A 13 -25.85 -4.91 4.51
N PRO A 14 -24.52 -4.96 4.28
CA PRO A 14 -23.92 -4.54 3.03
C PRO A 14 -24.26 -5.41 1.81
N TYR A 15 -24.58 -6.70 1.98
CA TYR A 15 -24.95 -7.58 0.87
C TYR A 15 -26.32 -7.18 0.33
N LYS A 16 -27.29 -6.94 1.22
CA LYS A 16 -28.62 -6.46 0.83
C LYS A 16 -28.59 -5.06 0.23
N TYR A 17 -27.85 -4.14 0.84
CA TYR A 17 -27.64 -2.80 0.29
C TYR A 17 -27.13 -2.90 -1.16
N SER A 18 -26.12 -3.75 -1.37
CA SER A 18 -25.53 -3.98 -2.68
C SER A 18 -26.49 -4.65 -3.65
N GLU A 19 -27.29 -5.61 -3.20
CA GLU A 19 -28.32 -6.26 -4.04
C GLU A 19 -29.29 -5.22 -4.61
N THR A 20 -29.78 -4.28 -3.80
CA THR A 20 -30.66 -3.19 -4.28
C THR A 20 -29.94 -2.27 -5.27
N ILE A 21 -28.72 -1.81 -4.94
CA ILE A 21 -27.97 -0.87 -5.80
C ILE A 21 -27.61 -1.53 -7.14
N VAL A 22 -27.09 -2.76 -7.12
CA VAL A 22 -26.61 -3.46 -8.31
C VAL A 22 -27.74 -3.76 -9.28
N HIS A 23 -28.94 -4.10 -8.80
CA HIS A 23 -30.10 -4.35 -9.66
C HIS A 23 -30.84 -3.07 -10.11
N SER A 24 -30.42 -1.89 -9.64
CA SER A 24 -31.08 -0.64 -9.99
C SER A 24 -30.91 -0.25 -11.47
N PRO A 25 -31.94 0.33 -12.13
CA PRO A 25 -31.83 0.82 -13.51
C PRO A 25 -30.77 1.92 -13.70
N LEU A 26 -30.44 2.67 -12.64
CA LEU A 26 -29.42 3.72 -12.67
C LEU A 26 -28.00 3.12 -12.71
N PHE A 27 -27.76 2.00 -12.04
CA PHE A 27 -26.43 1.38 -11.96
C PHE A 27 -26.10 0.50 -13.19
N GLN A 28 -27.10 -0.19 -13.75
CA GLN A 28 -26.88 -1.18 -14.82
C GLN A 28 -26.10 -0.68 -16.07
N PRO A 29 -26.29 0.56 -16.59
CA PRO A 29 -25.49 1.07 -17.70
C PRO A 29 -24.00 1.21 -17.34
N LEU A 30 -23.70 1.74 -16.15
CA LEU A 30 -22.34 1.88 -15.64
C LEU A 30 -21.70 0.49 -15.45
N TRP A 31 -22.43 -0.44 -14.83
CA TRP A 31 -21.97 -1.80 -14.61
C TRP A 31 -21.64 -2.55 -15.90
N THR A 32 -22.45 -2.33 -16.94
CA THR A 32 -22.23 -2.91 -18.27
C THR A 32 -20.93 -2.39 -18.89
N LYS A 33 -20.65 -1.09 -18.78
CA LYS A 33 -19.39 -0.47 -19.21
C LYS A 33 -18.18 -1.01 -18.41
N TRP A 34 -18.31 -1.11 -17.08
CA TRP A 34 -17.25 -1.62 -16.20
C TRP A 34 -16.90 -3.08 -16.47
N LYS A 35 -17.90 -3.96 -16.69
CA LYS A 35 -17.65 -5.35 -17.11
C LYS A 35 -16.93 -5.42 -18.47
N ALA A 36 -17.40 -4.68 -19.47
CA ALA A 36 -16.76 -4.65 -20.79
C ALA A 36 -15.29 -4.20 -20.73
N ASN A 37 -14.94 -3.26 -19.84
CA ASN A 37 -13.55 -2.86 -19.62
C ASN A 37 -12.71 -3.94 -18.90
N LEU A 38 -13.32 -4.71 -17.98
CA LEU A 38 -12.66 -5.82 -17.28
C LEU A 38 -12.39 -7.03 -18.19
N ASP A 39 -13.29 -7.30 -19.13
CA ASP A 39 -13.20 -8.44 -20.06
C ASP A 39 -12.08 -8.28 -21.12
N VAL A 40 -11.52 -7.06 -21.26
CA VAL A 40 -10.34 -6.80 -22.10
C VAL A 40 -9.05 -7.08 -21.31
N PRO A 41 -8.05 -7.82 -21.84
CA PRO A 41 -6.75 -8.05 -21.22
C PRO A 41 -6.06 -6.77 -20.72
N TYR A 42 -5.30 -6.86 -19.63
CA TYR A 42 -4.59 -5.70 -19.09
C TYR A 42 -3.46 -5.22 -20.02
N TYR A 43 -3.50 -3.94 -20.37
CA TYR A 43 -2.50 -3.23 -21.18
C TYR A 43 -1.89 -2.04 -20.42
N GLY A 44 -2.70 -1.39 -19.57
CA GLY A 44 -2.31 -0.19 -18.82
C GLY A 44 -2.71 1.12 -19.52
N ILE A 45 -2.81 2.18 -18.72
CA ILE A 45 -3.14 3.53 -19.19
C ILE A 45 -2.01 4.06 -20.09
N THR A 46 -2.37 4.65 -21.24
CA THR A 46 -1.44 5.27 -22.19
C THR A 46 -1.93 6.66 -22.57
N SER A 47 -1.08 7.50 -23.19
CA SER A 47 -1.50 8.85 -23.64
C SER A 47 -1.98 8.90 -25.08
N ASP A 48 -1.56 7.97 -25.94
CA ASP A 48 -1.83 7.94 -27.38
C ASP A 48 -2.31 6.56 -27.89
N GLY A 49 -2.61 5.62 -26.98
CA GLY A 49 -2.94 4.23 -27.30
C GLY A 49 -1.73 3.32 -27.49
N ARG A 50 -0.50 3.80 -27.27
CA ARG A 50 0.73 3.02 -27.42
C ARG A 50 1.50 2.98 -26.10
N LYS A 51 1.80 1.76 -25.64
CA LYS A 51 2.64 1.55 -24.47
C LYS A 51 4.09 1.94 -24.78
N LYS A 52 4.67 2.81 -23.94
CA LYS A 52 6.10 3.14 -23.94
C LYS A 52 6.86 2.09 -23.13
N GLU A 53 7.67 1.29 -23.83
CA GLU A 53 8.48 0.23 -23.21
C GLU A 53 9.77 0.76 -22.57
N GLY A 54 10.40 -0.06 -21.72
CA GLY A 54 11.69 0.27 -21.07
C GLY A 54 11.64 1.29 -19.94
N LEU A 55 10.46 1.88 -19.66
CA LEU A 55 10.24 2.86 -18.59
C LEU A 55 10.40 2.28 -17.17
N TYR A 56 10.20 0.98 -17.01
CA TYR A 56 10.22 0.26 -15.74
C TYR A 56 11.13 -0.96 -15.88
N GLN A 57 12.04 -1.14 -14.92
CA GLN A 57 13.01 -2.23 -14.89
C GLN A 57 12.98 -2.89 -13.51
N LEU A 58 13.35 -4.18 -13.45
CA LEU A 58 13.48 -4.92 -12.20
C LEU A 58 14.79 -4.54 -11.50
N GLN A 59 14.72 -3.92 -10.33
CA GLN A 59 15.90 -3.44 -9.62
C GLN A 59 15.71 -3.31 -8.10
N ASP A 60 16.81 -3.11 -7.36
CA ASP A 60 16.75 -2.81 -5.92
C ASP A 60 16.28 -1.35 -5.70
N GLU A 61 15.11 -1.21 -5.08
CA GLU A 61 14.54 0.09 -4.64
C GLU A 61 14.59 0.22 -3.10
N GLY A 62 15.18 -0.75 -2.39
CA GLY A 62 15.31 -0.75 -0.95
C GLY A 62 14.02 -0.94 -0.17
N ALA A 63 13.02 -1.61 -0.74
CA ALA A 63 11.77 -1.95 -0.08
C ALA A 63 11.99 -2.79 1.20
N PRO A 64 11.18 -2.62 2.26
CA PRO A 64 11.36 -3.31 3.54
C PRO A 64 10.84 -4.76 3.51
N THR A 65 11.04 -5.48 2.41
CA THR A 65 10.54 -6.84 2.15
C THR A 65 10.84 -7.79 3.29
N GLN A 66 12.08 -7.79 3.81
CA GLN A 66 12.46 -8.62 4.94
C GLN A 66 11.63 -8.36 6.21
N GLN A 67 11.09 -7.15 6.40
CA GLN A 67 10.19 -6.85 7.52
C GLN A 67 8.78 -7.42 7.29
N MET A 68 8.33 -7.44 6.04
CA MET A 68 7.02 -7.96 5.60
C MET A 68 6.96 -9.51 5.66
N VAL A 69 7.98 -10.19 5.13
CA VAL A 69 7.96 -11.65 4.87
C VAL A 69 8.95 -12.47 5.71
N THR A 70 9.87 -11.82 6.42
CA THR A 70 10.89 -12.48 7.25
C THR A 70 10.78 -12.03 8.70
N LYS A 71 11.45 -12.79 9.57
CA LYS A 71 11.63 -12.44 10.96
C LYS A 71 12.77 -11.41 11.06
N GLY A 72 12.42 -10.13 10.98
CA GLY A 72 13.35 -9.03 11.21
C GLY A 72 14.15 -9.24 12.49
N SER A 73 15.47 -9.36 12.34
CA SER A 73 16.40 -9.52 13.46
C SER A 73 16.81 -8.14 13.95
N ALA A 74 16.25 -7.72 15.09
CA ALA A 74 16.87 -6.67 15.87
C ALA A 74 18.21 -7.19 16.41
N SER A 75 19.31 -6.84 15.74
CA SER A 75 20.62 -6.75 16.39
C SER A 75 20.62 -5.37 17.06
N TYR A 76 20.72 -5.25 18.38
CA TYR A 76 21.92 -5.60 19.13
C TYR A 76 21.59 -6.17 20.53
N PHE A 77 22.44 -7.09 21.01
CA PHE A 77 22.48 -7.68 22.38
C PHE A 77 21.17 -8.26 22.97
N PHE A 78 21.08 -9.59 23.05
CA PHE A 78 21.21 -10.30 24.34
C PHE A 78 21.45 -11.81 24.16
N LYS A 79 22.13 -12.45 25.11
CA LYS A 79 22.57 -13.86 25.03
C LYS A 79 21.42 -14.88 25.21
N VAL A 80 21.36 -15.82 24.26
CA VAL A 80 21.29 -17.29 24.46
C VAL A 80 20.24 -17.86 25.43
N ARG A 81 19.39 -18.74 24.87
CA ARG A 81 18.67 -19.87 25.51
C ARG A 81 17.30 -19.62 26.19
N MET A 82 16.30 -19.23 25.39
CA MET A 82 15.03 -19.98 25.39
C MET A 82 14.44 -20.11 23.98
N LEU A 83 14.78 -21.23 23.33
CA LEU A 83 14.20 -21.65 22.05
C LEU A 83 12.91 -22.45 22.30
N ARG A 84 11.78 -21.75 22.43
CA ARG A 84 10.41 -22.26 22.14
C ARG A 84 9.39 -21.14 22.36
N LEU A 85 9.08 -20.41 21.28
CA LEU A 85 7.73 -19.98 20.86
C LEU A 85 7.82 -19.19 19.55
N ARG A 86 6.82 -19.37 18.69
CA ARG A 86 6.87 -19.07 17.25
C ARG A 86 6.70 -17.56 16.99
N LYS A 87 7.54 -16.98 16.13
CA LYS A 87 7.43 -15.59 15.66
C LYS A 87 7.38 -15.57 14.13
N THR A 88 6.17 -15.61 13.58
CA THR A 88 5.87 -15.62 12.15
C THR A 88 6.05 -14.21 11.56
N ALA A 89 6.56 -14.10 10.33
CA ALA A 89 6.60 -12.83 9.60
C ALA A 89 5.19 -12.31 9.27
N ALA A 90 5.01 -11.00 9.06
CA ALA A 90 3.66 -10.40 9.03
C ALA A 90 2.74 -11.01 7.96
N ALA A 91 3.17 -11.09 6.70
CA ALA A 91 2.36 -11.70 5.64
C ALA A 91 2.08 -13.20 5.89
N ARG A 92 3.10 -13.94 6.35
CA ARG A 92 2.97 -15.36 6.73
C ARG A 92 2.09 -15.56 7.97
N LYS A 93 2.01 -14.57 8.87
CA LYS A 93 1.17 -14.55 10.07
C LYS A 93 -0.30 -14.45 9.69
N VAL A 94 -0.64 -13.57 8.74
CA VAL A 94 -1.98 -13.51 8.14
C VAL A 94 -2.39 -14.90 7.66
N ILE A 95 -1.63 -15.49 6.73
CA ILE A 95 -1.92 -16.82 6.16
C ILE A 95 -2.06 -17.90 7.25
N SER A 96 -1.20 -17.87 8.29
CA SER A 96 -1.26 -18.85 9.39
C SER A 96 -2.45 -18.69 10.35
N ASN A 97 -3.10 -17.52 10.36
CA ASN A 97 -4.27 -17.23 11.17
C ASN A 97 -5.59 -17.59 10.45
N LEU A 98 -5.57 -17.84 9.14
CA LEU A 98 -6.74 -18.16 8.34
C LEU A 98 -7.12 -19.65 8.42
N SER A 99 -8.42 -19.93 8.35
CA SER A 99 -8.99 -21.27 8.17
C SER A 99 -8.65 -21.87 6.80
N ALA A 100 -9.14 -23.08 6.49
CA ALA A 100 -9.06 -23.61 5.12
C ALA A 100 -9.90 -22.77 4.14
N SER A 101 -11.19 -22.58 4.41
CA SER A 101 -12.10 -21.81 3.55
C SER A 101 -11.71 -20.34 3.42
N GLU A 102 -11.18 -19.72 4.47
CA GLU A 102 -10.68 -18.35 4.39
C GLU A 102 -9.48 -18.23 3.44
N ARG A 103 -8.63 -19.27 3.34
CA ARG A 103 -7.51 -19.28 2.39
C ARG A 103 -7.95 -19.49 0.95
N GLU A 104 -9.02 -20.25 0.71
CA GLU A 104 -9.60 -20.44 -0.62
C GLU A 104 -10.15 -19.12 -1.21
N VAL A 105 -10.67 -18.22 -0.36
CA VAL A 105 -11.17 -16.90 -0.78
C VAL A 105 -10.10 -15.81 -0.75
N ALA A 106 -9.12 -15.89 0.17
CA ALA A 106 -8.12 -14.83 0.36
C ALA A 106 -6.86 -14.97 -0.50
N LEU A 107 -6.52 -16.17 -0.96
CA LEU A 107 -5.27 -16.47 -1.64
C LEU A 107 -5.53 -16.79 -3.11
N HIS A 108 -4.87 -16.06 -3.99
CA HIS A 108 -4.90 -16.31 -5.43
C HIS A 108 -3.47 -16.38 -5.99
N ASP A 109 -3.33 -16.96 -7.18
CA ASP A 109 -2.08 -16.84 -7.93
C ASP A 109 -1.85 -15.39 -8.36
N LEU A 110 -0.57 -15.03 -8.50
CA LEU A 110 -0.14 -13.67 -8.86
C LEU A 110 -0.60 -13.26 -10.27
N ASP A 111 -0.50 -14.22 -11.18
CA ASP A 111 -0.86 -14.14 -12.60
C ASP A 111 -1.61 -15.44 -12.96
N THR A 112 -2.43 -15.42 -14.00
CA THR A 112 -3.10 -16.62 -14.51
C THR A 112 -2.19 -17.42 -15.46
N GLU A 113 -2.14 -18.73 -15.29
CA GLU A 113 -1.46 -19.65 -16.22
C GLU A 113 -2.30 -19.90 -17.49
N ASN A 114 -2.51 -18.87 -18.32
CA ASN A 114 -3.30 -18.97 -19.55
C ASN A 114 -2.71 -18.18 -20.73
N CYS A 115 -1.63 -18.69 -21.32
CA CYS A 115 -1.41 -18.63 -22.78
C CYS A 115 -0.21 -19.49 -23.21
N ILE A 116 -0.48 -20.67 -23.79
CA ILE A 116 0.50 -21.33 -24.66
C ILE A 116 0.42 -20.62 -26.01
N CYS A 117 1.34 -19.68 -26.26
CA CYS A 117 1.49 -19.09 -27.59
C CYS A 117 2.04 -20.18 -28.54
N ALA A 118 1.15 -20.83 -29.30
CA ALA A 118 1.49 -21.96 -30.18
C ALA A 118 2.44 -21.61 -31.35
N THR A 119 2.81 -20.32 -31.51
CA THR A 119 3.73 -19.84 -32.54
C THR A 119 5.09 -19.35 -31.98
N CYS A 120 5.26 -19.23 -30.66
CA CYS A 120 6.53 -18.86 -30.04
C CYS A 120 7.37 -20.09 -29.71
N TYR A 121 8.26 -20.49 -30.64
CA TYR A 121 9.25 -21.57 -30.48
C TYR A 121 10.28 -21.35 -29.34
N SER A 122 10.16 -20.28 -28.55
CA SER A 122 11.01 -19.96 -27.40
C SER A 122 10.36 -20.21 -26.02
N GLY A 123 9.13 -20.74 -25.97
CA GLY A 123 8.51 -21.16 -24.70
C GLY A 123 8.16 -20.04 -23.71
N LEU A 124 8.14 -18.77 -24.17
CA LEU A 124 7.81 -17.62 -23.33
C LEU A 124 6.33 -17.67 -22.88
N GLN A 125 6.08 -18.11 -21.64
CA GLN A 125 4.77 -17.99 -21.01
C GLN A 125 4.48 -16.52 -20.69
N ILE A 126 3.66 -15.87 -21.52
CA ILE A 126 3.05 -14.59 -21.14
C ILE A 126 1.98 -14.91 -20.11
N ARG A 127 2.27 -14.64 -18.83
CA ARG A 127 1.30 -14.77 -17.75
C ARG A 127 0.42 -13.51 -17.74
N GLU A 128 -0.89 -13.71 -17.78
CA GLU A 128 -1.84 -12.60 -17.82
C GLU A 128 -2.12 -12.10 -16.39
N LEU A 129 -2.29 -10.79 -16.22
CA LEU A 129 -2.62 -10.20 -14.93
C LEU A 129 -3.94 -10.81 -14.42
N SER A 130 -3.92 -11.46 -13.26
CA SER A 130 -5.12 -12.03 -12.65
C SER A 130 -6.23 -11.00 -12.58
N SER A 131 -7.38 -11.29 -13.21
CA SER A 131 -8.51 -10.33 -13.30
C SER A 131 -9.04 -9.90 -11.92
N ILE A 132 -8.80 -10.71 -10.88
CA ILE A 132 -9.13 -10.39 -9.49
C ILE A 132 -8.35 -9.16 -8.99
N ARG A 133 -7.12 -8.93 -9.45
CA ARG A 133 -6.32 -7.73 -9.10
C ARG A 133 -6.97 -6.45 -9.62
N ARG A 134 -7.79 -6.53 -10.67
CA ARG A 134 -8.55 -5.42 -11.25
C ARG A 134 -9.95 -5.23 -10.65
N LYS A 135 -10.41 -6.17 -9.82
CA LYS A 135 -11.74 -6.17 -9.19
C LYS A 135 -11.76 -5.39 -7.87
N TRP A 136 -11.44 -4.10 -7.96
CA TRP A 136 -11.58 -3.14 -6.87
C TRP A 136 -12.52 -2.01 -7.26
N CYS A 137 -13.24 -1.45 -6.28
CA CYS A 137 -14.05 -0.25 -6.45
C CYS A 137 -14.10 0.52 -5.12
N ASN A 138 -14.31 1.84 -5.20
CA ASN A 138 -14.39 2.74 -4.04
C ASN A 138 -15.80 3.12 -3.54
N PRO A 139 -16.93 2.77 -4.20
CA PRO A 139 -18.26 2.84 -3.58
C PRO A 139 -18.52 1.66 -2.64
N GLU A 140 -19.37 1.82 -1.63
CA GLU A 140 -19.74 0.76 -0.67
C GLU A 140 -20.84 -0.18 -1.22
N PHE A 141 -20.66 -0.71 -2.43
CA PHE A 141 -21.49 -1.80 -2.93
C PHE A 141 -20.63 -2.97 -3.44
N LEU A 142 -20.97 -4.17 -3.00
CA LEU A 142 -20.22 -5.41 -3.17
C LEU A 142 -20.42 -5.96 -4.59
N LEU A 143 -19.67 -5.43 -5.57
CA LEU A 143 -19.64 -5.97 -6.94
C LEU A 143 -18.93 -7.32 -7.03
N PHE A 144 -17.94 -7.53 -6.16
CA PHE A 144 -17.05 -8.68 -6.20
C PHE A 144 -16.66 -9.11 -4.80
N GLU A 145 -16.92 -10.37 -4.46
CA GLU A 145 -16.40 -11.03 -3.25
C GLU A 145 -14.94 -11.47 -3.45
N CYS A 146 -14.08 -10.51 -3.79
CA CYS A 146 -12.67 -10.75 -4.11
C CYS A 146 -11.79 -10.54 -2.87
N GLY A 147 -11.98 -11.38 -1.85
CA GLY A 147 -11.16 -11.42 -0.64
C GLY A 147 -11.93 -11.60 0.66
N LEU A 148 -11.24 -11.42 1.79
CA LEU A 148 -11.86 -11.44 3.13
C LEU A 148 -12.36 -10.05 3.51
N ARG A 149 -13.65 -9.94 3.84
CA ARG A 149 -14.22 -8.70 4.38
C ARG A 149 -13.85 -8.56 5.88
N LEU A 150 -13.14 -7.50 6.24
CA LEU A 150 -12.49 -7.39 7.57
C LEU A 150 -13.47 -7.37 8.74
N GLU A 151 -14.71 -6.90 8.54
CA GLU A 151 -15.75 -6.87 9.58
C GLU A 151 -16.28 -8.26 9.96
N HIS A 152 -16.05 -9.27 9.11
CA HIS A 152 -16.37 -10.68 9.40
C HIS A 152 -15.24 -11.42 10.13
N LEU A 153 -14.07 -10.80 10.28
CA LEU A 153 -12.88 -11.43 10.84
C LEU A 153 -12.72 -11.14 12.35
N ASP A 154 -12.21 -12.11 13.09
CA ASP A 154 -11.81 -11.90 14.48
C ASP A 154 -10.61 -10.96 14.62
N GLU A 155 -10.43 -10.41 15.82
CA GLU A 155 -9.41 -9.40 16.10
C GLU A 155 -7.97 -9.87 15.80
N ASN A 156 -7.66 -11.16 15.95
CA ASN A 156 -6.30 -11.66 15.69
C ASN A 156 -5.99 -11.66 14.19
N LYS A 157 -6.99 -11.93 13.35
CA LYS A 157 -6.88 -11.88 11.90
C LYS A 157 -6.76 -10.42 11.43
N VAL A 158 -7.68 -9.55 11.85
CA VAL A 158 -7.63 -8.10 11.53
C VAL A 158 -6.29 -7.49 11.97
N SER A 159 -5.86 -7.74 13.21
CA SER A 159 -4.57 -7.28 13.74
C SER A 159 -3.37 -7.77 12.91
N SER A 160 -3.41 -9.01 12.40
CA SER A 160 -2.33 -9.53 11.54
C SER A 160 -2.27 -8.85 10.16
N ILE A 161 -3.41 -8.48 9.59
CA ILE A 161 -3.52 -7.73 8.33
C ILE A 161 -3.04 -6.28 8.55
N MET A 162 -3.45 -5.66 9.65
CA MET A 162 -3.00 -4.31 10.05
C MET A 162 -1.49 -4.24 10.28
N GLU A 163 -0.89 -5.26 10.88
CA GLU A 163 0.57 -5.35 11.04
C GLU A 163 1.31 -5.51 9.69
N LEU A 164 0.74 -6.24 8.73
CA LEU A 164 1.29 -6.32 7.37
C LEU A 164 1.26 -4.95 6.68
N LEU A 165 0.13 -4.26 6.71
CA LEU A 165 -0.03 -2.90 6.17
C LEU A 165 0.97 -1.93 6.80
N ARG A 166 1.06 -1.91 8.14
CA ARG A 166 1.97 -1.03 8.90
C ARG A 166 3.45 -1.25 8.56
N ARG A 167 3.87 -2.48 8.27
CA ARG A 167 5.26 -2.80 7.88
C ARG A 167 5.57 -2.54 6.41
N SER A 168 4.54 -2.46 5.58
CA SER A 168 4.70 -2.28 4.14
C SER A 168 4.82 -0.82 3.74
N LEU A 169 4.14 0.07 4.48
CA LEU A 169 4.02 1.49 4.17
C LEU A 169 5.01 2.34 5.00
N SER A 170 5.16 3.61 4.63
CA SER A 170 5.77 4.62 5.52
C SER A 170 4.88 4.91 6.73
N GLU A 171 5.40 5.60 7.74
CA GLU A 171 4.61 6.04 8.90
C GLU A 171 3.47 7.00 8.52
N HIS A 172 3.71 7.93 7.59
CA HIS A 172 2.68 8.81 7.05
C HIS A 172 1.67 8.03 6.20
N GLY A 173 2.15 7.09 5.38
CA GLY A 173 1.32 6.21 4.57
C GLY A 173 0.37 5.36 5.40
N TRP A 174 0.90 4.68 6.43
CA TRP A 174 0.11 3.94 7.42
C TRP A 174 -0.92 4.84 8.11
N SER A 175 -0.52 6.06 8.51
CA SER A 175 -1.43 7.03 9.15
C SER A 175 -2.56 7.47 8.20
N LYS A 176 -2.26 7.69 6.91
CA LYS A 176 -3.24 8.05 5.87
C LYS A 176 -4.26 6.93 5.63
N ILE A 177 -3.80 5.68 5.52
CA ILE A 177 -4.68 4.50 5.39
C ILE A 177 -5.57 4.34 6.62
N ARG A 178 -5.02 4.44 7.84
CA ARG A 178 -5.82 4.37 9.08
C ARG A 178 -6.76 5.55 9.25
N GLY A 179 -6.39 6.74 8.76
CA GLY A 179 -7.26 7.89 8.64
C GLY A 179 -8.47 7.57 7.77
N ALA A 180 -8.26 7.08 6.54
CA ALA A 180 -9.35 6.71 5.62
C ALA A 180 -10.36 5.73 6.25
N MET A 181 -9.88 4.67 6.91
CA MET A 181 -10.74 3.71 7.60
C MET A 181 -11.56 4.33 8.75
N LYS A 182 -10.98 5.28 9.48
CA LYS A 182 -11.67 6.00 10.56
C LYS A 182 -12.66 7.03 10.03
N THR A 183 -12.31 7.76 8.98
CA THR A 183 -13.22 8.68 8.28
C THR A 183 -14.41 7.92 7.69
N ASN A 184 -14.22 6.70 7.18
CA ASN A 184 -15.32 5.86 6.72
C ASN A 184 -16.31 5.51 7.84
N LYS A 185 -15.80 5.10 9.01
CA LYS A 185 -16.61 4.88 10.20
C LYS A 185 -17.35 6.16 10.63
N PHE A 186 -16.67 7.30 10.64
CA PHE A 186 -17.25 8.60 11.00
C PHE A 186 -18.37 9.00 10.06
N LEU A 187 -18.20 8.80 8.74
CA LEU A 187 -19.27 8.99 7.75
C LEU A 187 -20.48 8.08 8.05
N GLY A 188 -20.24 6.81 8.35
CA GLY A 188 -21.29 5.89 8.78
C GLY A 188 -22.01 6.32 10.06
N GLU A 189 -21.32 6.98 10.99
CA GLU A 189 -21.92 7.54 12.20
C GLU A 189 -22.81 8.75 11.90
N ILE A 190 -22.32 9.75 11.16
CA ILE A 190 -23.10 10.97 10.85
C ILE A 190 -24.27 10.70 9.89
N CYS A 191 -24.13 9.74 8.96
CA CYS A 191 -25.19 9.36 8.03
C CYS A 191 -26.12 8.26 8.56
N SER A 192 -25.89 7.73 9.78
CA SER A 192 -26.64 6.59 10.35
C SER A 192 -26.64 5.34 9.46
N ARG A 193 -25.47 5.01 8.90
CA ARG A 193 -25.23 3.92 7.94
C ARG A 193 -24.10 2.97 8.41
N GLN A 194 -23.90 2.84 9.72
CA GLN A 194 -22.79 2.08 10.33
C GLN A 194 -22.74 0.59 9.93
N ALA A 195 -23.85 0.00 9.50
CA ALA A 195 -23.90 -1.38 9.01
C ALA A 195 -23.12 -1.57 7.70
N ILE A 196 -23.03 -0.52 6.86
CA ILE A 196 -22.33 -0.56 5.57
C ILE A 196 -21.04 0.28 5.59
N LEU A 197 -21.03 1.38 6.33
CA LEU A 197 -19.87 2.28 6.48
C LEU A 197 -19.29 2.15 7.90
N ASN A 198 -18.35 1.23 8.09
CA ASN A 198 -17.59 1.11 9.34
C ASN A 198 -16.08 0.99 9.11
N GLU A 199 -15.32 0.90 10.20
CA GLU A 199 -13.85 0.88 10.19
C GLU A 199 -13.26 -0.41 9.57
N ARG A 200 -14.11 -1.41 9.26
CA ARG A 200 -13.73 -2.74 8.76
C ARG A 200 -14.50 -3.14 7.48
N SER A 201 -15.19 -2.21 6.84
CA SER A 201 -15.91 -2.39 5.57
C SER A 201 -14.96 -2.41 4.37
N TYR A 202 -14.01 -3.35 4.40
CA TYR A 202 -12.92 -3.48 3.44
C TYR A 202 -12.65 -4.95 3.13
N PHE A 203 -12.33 -5.27 1.88
CA PHE A 203 -11.82 -6.58 1.45
C PHE A 203 -10.30 -6.60 1.46
N PHE A 204 -9.73 -7.74 1.87
CA PHE A 204 -8.29 -8.00 1.86
C PHE A 204 -7.94 -9.33 1.18
N THR A 205 -6.92 -9.30 0.33
CA THR A 205 -6.54 -10.40 -0.58
C THR A 205 -5.02 -10.46 -0.77
N ILE A 206 -4.46 -11.67 -0.88
CA ILE A 206 -3.03 -11.92 -1.15
C ILE A 206 -2.89 -12.66 -2.48
N PHE A 207 -1.88 -12.28 -3.25
CA PHE A 207 -1.56 -12.84 -4.56
C PHE A 207 -0.14 -13.42 -4.55
N GLY A 208 0.00 -14.70 -4.89
CA GLY A 208 1.25 -15.44 -4.77
C GLY A 208 1.64 -15.76 -3.32
N GLU A 209 2.78 -16.41 -3.13
CA GLU A 209 3.28 -16.79 -1.81
C GLU A 209 4.26 -15.73 -1.26
N PRO A 210 4.03 -15.15 -0.06
CA PRO A 210 4.91 -14.13 0.51
C PRO A 210 6.37 -14.58 0.67
N SER A 211 7.26 -13.88 -0.06
CA SER A 211 8.66 -14.27 -0.29
C SER A 211 9.62 -13.07 -0.30
N GLU A 212 10.89 -13.32 0.02
CA GLU A 212 12.00 -12.35 -0.13
C GLU A 212 12.56 -12.31 -1.56
N SER A 213 12.34 -13.38 -2.34
CA SER A 213 13.00 -13.58 -3.64
C SER A 213 12.02 -13.71 -4.80
N ARG A 214 10.82 -14.23 -4.53
CA ARG A 214 9.73 -14.34 -5.51
C ARG A 214 8.77 -13.15 -5.38
N PRO A 215 8.08 -12.79 -6.48
CA PRO A 215 7.08 -11.76 -6.46
C PRO A 215 5.85 -12.21 -5.65
N TRP A 216 5.19 -11.25 -5.02
CA TRP A 216 3.88 -11.42 -4.41
C TRP A 216 3.21 -10.05 -4.28
N ALA A 217 1.91 -10.03 -4.05
CA ALA A 217 1.16 -8.81 -3.85
C ALA A 217 0.07 -8.98 -2.78
N TYR A 218 -0.49 -7.87 -2.34
CA TYR A 218 -1.76 -7.85 -1.63
C TYR A 218 -2.59 -6.64 -2.07
N MET A 219 -3.90 -6.75 -1.86
CA MET A 219 -4.86 -5.68 -2.12
C MET A 219 -5.73 -5.45 -0.88
N LEU A 220 -6.00 -4.19 -0.57
CA LEU A 220 -7.01 -3.74 0.39
C LEU A 220 -7.92 -2.75 -0.32
N PHE A 221 -9.24 -2.99 -0.39
CA PHE A 221 -10.18 -2.05 -1.00
C PHE A 221 -11.55 -2.02 -0.31
N GLY A 222 -12.29 -0.95 -0.50
CA GLY A 222 -13.63 -0.70 0.07
C GLY A 222 -13.97 0.78 -0.04
N HIS A 223 -14.95 1.27 0.73
CA HIS A 223 -15.37 2.67 0.58
C HIS A 223 -14.22 3.68 0.77
N HIS A 224 -14.07 4.55 -0.22
CA HIS A 224 -13.00 5.56 -0.33
C HIS A 224 -11.54 5.05 -0.24
N LEU A 225 -11.29 3.75 -0.41
CA LEU A 225 -9.93 3.20 -0.36
C LEU A 225 -9.72 2.10 -1.40
N CYS A 226 -8.66 2.22 -2.19
CA CYS A 226 -8.01 1.10 -2.85
C CYS A 226 -6.49 1.22 -2.66
N LEU A 227 -5.86 0.13 -2.22
CA LEU A 227 -4.42 0.02 -2.03
C LEU A 227 -3.95 -1.32 -2.62
N ASN A 228 -3.32 -1.26 -3.79
CA ASN A 228 -2.59 -2.37 -4.36
C ASN A 228 -1.10 -2.25 -4.04
N VAL A 229 -0.53 -3.32 -3.48
CA VAL A 229 0.91 -3.40 -3.17
C VAL A 229 1.50 -4.64 -3.82
N PHE A 230 2.44 -4.43 -4.73
CA PHE A 230 3.25 -5.47 -5.37
C PHE A 230 4.70 -5.38 -4.90
N ILE A 231 5.31 -6.52 -4.59
CA ILE A 231 6.68 -6.62 -4.08
C ILE A 231 7.42 -7.70 -4.86
N ALA A 232 8.60 -7.37 -5.38
CA ALA A 232 9.53 -8.32 -5.99
C ALA A 232 10.94 -8.04 -5.51
N ARG A 233 11.53 -8.96 -4.73
CA ARG A 233 12.80 -8.74 -4.03
C ARG A 233 12.74 -7.45 -3.20
N GLN A 234 13.53 -6.44 -3.53
CA GLN A 234 13.53 -5.12 -2.88
C GLN A 234 12.88 -4.01 -3.74
N GLN A 235 12.19 -4.37 -4.84
CA GLN A 235 11.30 -3.47 -5.59
C GLN A 235 9.92 -3.45 -4.96
N MET A 236 9.28 -2.27 -4.93
CA MET A 236 7.91 -2.13 -4.42
C MET A 236 7.09 -1.17 -5.28
N VAL A 237 6.02 -1.71 -5.87
CA VAL A 237 5.04 -0.91 -6.61
C VAL A 237 3.78 -0.77 -5.77
N ILE A 238 3.43 0.46 -5.43
CA ILE A 238 2.13 0.81 -4.83
C ILE A 238 1.29 1.48 -5.92
N GLY A 239 0.32 0.76 -6.46
CA GLY A 239 -0.49 1.21 -7.59
C GLY A 239 -1.33 0.07 -8.22
N PRO A 240 -2.59 0.33 -8.62
CA PRO A 240 -3.29 1.60 -8.49
C PRO A 240 -3.65 1.88 -7.02
N VAL A 241 -3.80 3.17 -6.71
CA VAL A 241 -4.30 3.64 -5.42
C VAL A 241 -5.47 4.56 -5.65
N PHE A 242 -6.51 4.38 -4.85
CA PHE A 242 -7.60 5.31 -4.67
C PHE A 242 -7.62 5.72 -3.19
N LEU A 243 -7.68 7.02 -2.91
CA LEU A 243 -7.92 7.53 -1.56
C LEU A 243 -8.94 8.67 -1.64
N GLY A 244 -10.05 8.52 -0.94
CA GLY A 244 -11.07 9.56 -0.83
C GLY A 244 -11.42 9.89 0.61
N ALA A 245 -12.21 10.94 0.79
CA ALA A 245 -12.81 11.28 2.07
C ALA A 245 -14.09 12.10 1.87
N GLU A 246 -15.10 11.81 2.67
CA GLU A 246 -16.39 12.49 2.76
C GLU A 246 -16.85 12.32 4.21
N PRO A 247 -16.95 13.38 5.04
CA PRO A 247 -16.17 14.61 4.91
C PRO A 247 -14.65 14.34 5.00
N ASN A 248 -13.83 15.30 4.56
CA ASN A 248 -12.37 15.19 4.60
C ASN A 248 -11.72 15.54 5.96
N VAL A 249 -12.51 15.94 6.95
CA VAL A 249 -12.07 16.27 8.32
C VAL A 249 -13.03 15.62 9.32
N ILE A 250 -12.48 14.99 10.37
CA ILE A 250 -13.23 14.55 11.54
C ILE A 250 -13.20 15.69 12.58
N ASP A 251 -14.34 16.35 12.78
CA ASP A 251 -14.45 17.57 13.61
C ASP A 251 -14.84 17.30 15.07
N HIS A 252 -15.29 16.10 15.42
CA HIS A 252 -15.66 15.70 16.77
C HIS A 252 -15.44 14.19 17.04
N GLY A 253 -15.65 13.77 18.30
CA GLY A 253 -15.51 12.37 18.70
C GLY A 253 -14.06 11.95 19.04
N PRO A 254 -13.80 10.64 19.19
CA PRO A 254 -12.49 10.14 19.65
C PRO A 254 -11.36 10.29 18.61
N ASP A 255 -11.73 10.49 17.35
CA ASP A 255 -10.82 10.59 16.21
C ASP A 255 -10.76 12.03 15.62
N GLN A 256 -11.18 13.03 16.42
CA GLN A 256 -11.15 14.44 16.08
C GLN A 256 -9.75 14.90 15.64
N GLY A 257 -9.69 15.70 14.56
CA GLY A 257 -8.45 16.24 14.00
C GLY A 257 -7.77 15.34 12.98
N ILE A 258 -8.38 14.22 12.59
CA ILE A 258 -7.97 13.51 11.38
C ILE A 258 -8.42 14.32 10.16
N GLU A 259 -7.46 14.64 9.31
CA GLU A 259 -7.65 15.27 8.01
C GLU A 259 -7.14 14.33 6.91
N LEU A 260 -7.82 14.32 5.76
CA LEU A 260 -7.46 13.52 4.60
C LEU A 260 -7.47 14.35 3.32
N CYS A 261 -6.50 14.07 2.45
CA CYS A 261 -6.33 14.71 1.14
C CYS A 261 -6.19 16.25 1.18
N THR A 262 -5.99 16.83 2.37
CA THR A 262 -5.88 18.29 2.58
C THR A 262 -4.58 18.84 2.01
N GLU A 263 -3.47 18.09 2.10
CA GLU A 263 -2.18 18.52 1.57
C GLU A 263 -2.14 18.48 0.03
N GLU A 264 -2.74 17.46 -0.60
CA GLU A 264 -2.95 17.39 -2.05
C GLU A 264 -3.82 18.55 -2.56
N SER A 265 -4.88 18.90 -1.83
CA SER A 265 -5.74 20.05 -2.14
C SER A 265 -4.96 21.36 -2.03
N ARG A 266 -4.26 21.55 -0.91
CA ARG A 266 -3.50 22.76 -0.59
C ARG A 266 -2.35 23.01 -1.57
N LEU A 267 -1.54 22.00 -1.85
CA LEU A 267 -0.39 22.10 -2.76
C LEU A 267 -0.85 22.29 -4.22
N GLY A 268 -1.90 21.58 -4.65
CA GLY A 268 -2.46 21.72 -6.01
C GLY A 268 -3.00 23.13 -6.27
N LEU A 269 -3.77 23.67 -5.33
CA LEU A 269 -4.27 25.04 -5.40
C LEU A 269 -3.12 26.06 -5.35
N GLN A 270 -2.12 25.85 -4.50
CA GLN A 270 -0.93 26.70 -4.42
C GLN A 270 -0.18 26.74 -5.76
N LEU A 271 -0.06 25.60 -6.46
CA LEU A 271 0.59 25.54 -7.77
C LEU A 271 -0.20 26.37 -8.79
N MET A 272 -1.50 26.11 -8.95
CA MET A 272 -2.35 26.82 -9.90
C MET A 272 -2.37 28.34 -9.66
N GLN A 273 -2.45 28.76 -8.39
CA GLN A 273 -2.40 30.19 -8.02
C GLN A 273 -1.02 30.83 -8.26
N SER A 274 0.07 30.04 -8.22
CA SER A 274 1.44 30.54 -8.46
C SER A 274 1.80 30.68 -9.94
N LEU A 275 1.06 30.03 -10.86
CA LEU A 275 1.30 30.11 -12.29
C LEU A 275 1.02 31.53 -12.83
N PRO A 276 1.84 32.06 -13.75
CA PRO A 276 1.51 33.31 -14.45
C PRO A 276 0.25 33.10 -15.31
N THR A 277 -0.53 34.18 -15.52
CA THR A 277 -1.86 34.11 -16.17
C THR A 277 -1.89 33.42 -17.54
N HIS A 278 -0.79 33.44 -18.30
CA HIS A 278 -0.73 32.71 -19.57
C HIS A 278 -0.64 31.18 -19.37
N LEU A 279 0.13 30.69 -18.38
CA LEU A 279 0.17 29.27 -18.03
C LEU A 279 -1.10 28.82 -17.28
N GLN A 280 -1.73 29.68 -16.47
CA GLN A 280 -3.05 29.39 -15.88
C GLN A 280 -4.08 29.07 -16.96
N ARG A 281 -4.12 29.85 -18.06
CA ARG A 281 -5.02 29.60 -19.20
C ARG A 281 -4.68 28.33 -20.00
N VAL A 282 -3.43 27.88 -19.96
CA VAL A 282 -3.04 26.61 -20.60
C VAL A 282 -3.40 25.43 -19.70
N ALA A 283 -3.17 25.55 -18.38
CA ALA A 283 -3.51 24.54 -17.39
C ALA A 283 -5.02 24.34 -17.25
N GLN A 284 -5.80 25.42 -17.16
CA GLN A 284 -7.26 25.39 -17.03
C GLN A 284 -7.93 24.99 -18.35
N VAL A 285 -8.12 23.68 -18.54
CA VAL A 285 -8.79 23.13 -19.73
C VAL A 285 -10.30 23.40 -19.73
N TYR A 286 -10.90 23.57 -18.55
CA TYR A 286 -12.31 23.98 -18.37
C TYR A 286 -12.44 24.89 -17.14
N SER A 287 -13.25 25.96 -17.21
CA SER A 287 -13.48 26.86 -16.08
C SER A 287 -14.49 26.33 -15.06
N GLU A 288 -15.47 25.57 -15.52
CA GLU A 288 -16.53 25.00 -14.69
C GLU A 288 -16.25 23.53 -14.32
N MET A 289 -16.76 23.09 -13.16
CA MET A 289 -16.64 21.69 -12.72
C MET A 289 -17.46 20.70 -13.56
N TRP A 290 -18.41 21.21 -14.35
CA TRP A 290 -19.15 20.48 -15.37
C TRP A 290 -19.76 21.47 -16.36
N GLU A 291 -19.70 21.18 -17.66
CA GLU A 291 -20.43 21.92 -18.68
C GLU A 291 -20.86 20.98 -19.83
N PRO A 292 -21.98 21.24 -20.54
CA PRO A 292 -22.46 20.37 -21.63
C PRO A 292 -21.51 20.23 -22.84
N SER A 293 -20.51 21.09 -22.95
CA SER A 293 -19.46 21.07 -23.98
C SER A 293 -18.30 20.12 -23.67
N MET A 294 -18.21 19.58 -22.45
CA MET A 294 -17.23 18.54 -22.12
C MET A 294 -17.51 17.26 -22.94
N PRO A 295 -16.47 16.55 -23.44
CA PRO A 295 -16.63 15.25 -24.08
C PRO A 295 -17.41 14.26 -23.19
N GLU A 296 -18.17 13.34 -23.81
CA GLU A 296 -19.01 12.35 -23.09
C GLU A 296 -18.21 11.51 -22.08
N ASP A 297 -16.92 11.26 -22.34
CA ASP A 297 -16.05 10.50 -21.46
C ASP A 297 -15.31 11.35 -20.41
N ARG A 298 -15.36 12.69 -20.50
CA ARG A 298 -14.71 13.63 -19.57
C ARG A 298 -15.36 13.63 -18.19
N TRP A 299 -16.67 13.42 -18.14
CA TRP A 299 -17.42 13.34 -16.89
C TRP A 299 -18.29 12.09 -16.89
N ASN A 300 -18.31 11.35 -15.79
CA ASN A 300 -19.33 10.32 -15.59
C ASN A 300 -19.86 10.29 -14.15
N PRO A 301 -21.06 9.75 -13.89
CA PRO A 301 -21.67 9.83 -12.57
C PRO A 301 -20.90 9.14 -11.43
N ALA A 302 -19.99 8.20 -11.70
CA ALA A 302 -19.27 7.46 -10.67
C ALA A 302 -17.86 8.03 -10.41
N ASP A 303 -17.12 8.37 -11.46
CA ASP A 303 -15.77 8.93 -11.34
C ASP A 303 -15.77 10.48 -11.30
N GLN A 304 -16.91 11.14 -11.56
CA GLN A 304 -17.00 12.57 -11.88
C GLN A 304 -15.96 12.98 -12.94
N ARG A 305 -14.97 13.84 -12.64
CA ARG A 305 -13.93 14.24 -13.63
C ARG A 305 -12.72 13.30 -13.64
N HIS A 306 -12.62 12.35 -12.71
CA HIS A 306 -11.55 11.35 -12.74
C HIS A 306 -11.61 10.53 -14.03
N LEU A 307 -10.49 10.48 -14.75
CA LEU A 307 -10.37 9.67 -15.95
C LEU A 307 -9.81 8.28 -15.65
N ALA A 308 -9.08 8.14 -14.54
CA ALA A 308 -8.33 6.94 -14.18
C ALA A 308 -8.97 6.11 -13.02
N GLY A 309 -10.28 6.21 -12.88
CA GLY A 309 -11.11 5.49 -11.90
C GLY A 309 -11.08 3.97 -11.96
N ALA A 310 -11.98 3.34 -11.20
CA ALA A 310 -12.14 1.90 -11.19
C ALA A 310 -12.45 1.38 -12.60
N PHE A 311 -11.84 0.26 -13.00
CA PHE A 311 -12.03 -0.38 -14.31
C PHE A 311 -11.63 0.49 -15.52
N GLN A 312 -10.87 1.59 -15.32
CA GLN A 312 -10.29 2.40 -16.40
C GLN A 312 -8.86 1.96 -16.79
N ASP A 313 -8.49 0.71 -16.49
CA ASP A 313 -7.09 0.23 -16.49
C ASP A 313 -6.34 0.36 -17.83
N ASN A 314 -7.08 0.35 -18.93
CA ASN A 314 -6.55 0.38 -20.30
C ASN A 314 -6.86 1.71 -21.01
N ARG A 315 -7.31 2.74 -20.28
CA ARG A 315 -7.79 3.98 -20.88
C ARG A 315 -6.68 4.74 -21.58
N VAL A 316 -6.99 5.29 -22.75
CA VAL A 316 -6.16 6.30 -23.42
C VAL A 316 -6.53 7.67 -22.84
N ILE A 317 -5.57 8.33 -22.20
CA ILE A 317 -5.75 9.63 -21.53
C ILE A 317 -4.69 10.58 -22.11
N PRO A 318 -5.03 11.43 -23.09
CA PRO A 318 -4.11 12.41 -23.65
C PRO A 318 -3.50 13.33 -22.59
N TYR A 319 -2.26 13.77 -22.84
CA TYR A 319 -1.64 14.81 -22.03
C TYR A 319 -2.33 16.16 -22.28
N GLU A 320 -2.56 16.90 -21.21
CA GLU A 320 -3.33 18.15 -21.21
C GLU A 320 -2.68 19.16 -20.26
N GLY A 321 -2.88 20.46 -20.53
CA GLY A 321 -2.36 21.50 -19.66
C GLY A 321 -0.91 21.90 -19.93
N VAL A 322 -0.25 22.46 -18.92
CA VAL A 322 1.10 23.02 -19.01
C VAL A 322 2.16 21.94 -18.77
N VAL A 323 3.22 21.91 -19.58
CA VAL A 323 4.37 21.02 -19.34
C VAL A 323 5.28 21.60 -18.24
N ALA A 324 5.80 20.75 -17.36
CA ALA A 324 6.55 21.19 -16.18
C ALA A 324 7.81 22.00 -16.51
N THR A 325 8.41 21.82 -17.68
CA THR A 325 9.56 22.60 -18.15
C THR A 325 9.23 24.06 -18.52
N ASP A 326 7.96 24.40 -18.69
CA ASP A 326 7.53 25.80 -18.88
C ASP A 326 7.34 26.54 -17.54
N MET A 327 7.34 25.80 -16.42
CA MET A 327 7.23 26.34 -15.07
C MET A 327 8.60 26.79 -14.52
N THR A 328 8.61 27.73 -13.57
CA THR A 328 9.83 28.11 -12.83
C THR A 328 10.34 26.96 -11.96
N ALA A 329 11.60 27.03 -11.50
CA ALA A 329 12.17 26.01 -10.61
C ALA A 329 11.35 25.83 -9.32
N GLU A 330 10.83 26.93 -8.74
CA GLU A 330 10.00 26.91 -7.53
C GLU A 330 8.65 26.23 -7.79
N GLN A 331 8.06 26.45 -8.96
CA GLN A 331 6.82 25.80 -9.40
C GLN A 331 7.04 24.30 -9.70
N GLN A 332 8.20 23.93 -10.26
CA GLN A 332 8.58 22.52 -10.45
C GLN A 332 8.79 21.79 -9.12
N GLU A 333 9.41 22.42 -8.11
CA GLU A 333 9.51 21.84 -6.76
C GLU A 333 8.15 21.76 -6.05
N LEU A 334 7.25 22.70 -6.31
CA LEU A 334 5.87 22.63 -5.82
C LEU A 334 5.08 21.48 -6.49
N LEU A 335 5.25 21.28 -7.80
CA LEU A 335 4.73 20.12 -8.53
C LEU A 335 5.28 18.80 -7.94
N MET A 336 6.59 18.72 -7.69
CA MET A 336 7.21 17.55 -7.03
C MET A 336 6.72 17.35 -5.59
N SER A 337 6.34 18.42 -4.89
CA SER A 337 5.73 18.36 -3.55
C SER A 337 4.34 17.73 -3.61
N ILE A 338 3.49 18.09 -4.59
CA ILE A 338 2.19 17.43 -4.82
C ILE A 338 2.41 15.94 -5.05
N ILE A 339 3.32 15.58 -5.97
CA ILE A 339 3.65 14.19 -6.30
C ILE A 339 4.13 13.41 -5.07
N THR A 340 4.88 14.06 -4.17
CA THR A 340 5.33 13.47 -2.90
C THR A 340 4.16 13.19 -1.94
N ALA A 341 3.12 14.05 -1.90
CA ALA A 341 1.94 13.82 -1.07
C ALA A 341 1.13 12.58 -1.49
N PHE A 342 0.97 12.36 -2.81
CA PHE A 342 0.42 11.11 -3.35
C PHE A 342 1.30 9.90 -3.00
N LEU A 343 2.60 9.98 -3.31
CA LEU A 343 3.55 8.88 -3.15
C LEU A 343 3.93 8.57 -1.69
N THR A 344 3.50 9.36 -0.70
CA THR A 344 3.84 9.23 0.73
C THR A 344 3.54 7.85 1.34
N LEU A 345 2.70 7.04 0.68
CA LEU A 345 2.48 5.63 1.00
C LEU A 345 3.77 4.79 0.98
N LEU A 346 4.70 5.10 0.09
CA LEU A 346 5.96 4.38 -0.10
C LEU A 346 6.94 4.59 1.06
N PRO A 347 7.62 3.53 1.54
CA PRO A 347 8.76 3.66 2.44
C PRO A 347 9.88 4.55 1.85
N PRO A 348 10.78 5.12 2.66
CA PRO A 348 11.69 6.18 2.21
C PRO A 348 12.55 5.88 0.98
N LYS A 349 13.12 4.66 0.87
CA LYS A 349 13.96 4.29 -0.29
C LYS A 349 13.14 4.12 -1.59
N PRO A 350 12.04 3.34 -1.63
CA PRO A 350 11.13 3.32 -2.77
C PRO A 350 10.56 4.70 -3.13
N LEU A 351 10.27 5.55 -2.13
CA LEU A 351 9.81 6.92 -2.36
C LEU A 351 10.86 7.76 -3.11
N THR A 352 12.11 7.80 -2.62
CA THR A 352 13.21 8.51 -3.32
C THR A 352 13.37 7.99 -4.75
N PHE A 353 13.39 6.67 -4.95
CA PHE A 353 13.53 6.09 -6.28
C PHE A 353 12.39 6.51 -7.24
N ARG A 354 11.14 6.47 -6.78
CA ARG A 354 9.98 6.88 -7.59
C ARG A 354 9.97 8.38 -7.87
N LEU A 355 10.40 9.22 -6.92
CA LEU A 355 10.57 10.66 -7.16
C LEU A 355 11.67 10.95 -8.19
N ASP A 356 12.82 10.26 -8.12
CA ASP A 356 13.89 10.39 -9.12
C ASP A 356 13.44 9.96 -10.52
N GLN A 357 12.63 8.89 -10.62
CA GLN A 357 12.06 8.44 -11.88
C GLN A 357 11.10 9.48 -12.48
N VAL A 358 10.28 10.15 -11.65
CA VAL A 358 9.43 11.27 -12.08
C VAL A 358 10.27 12.48 -12.49
N ARG A 359 11.28 12.88 -11.70
CA ARG A 359 12.17 14.02 -12.01
C ARG A 359 12.84 13.87 -13.38
N LYS A 360 13.27 12.67 -13.74
CA LYS A 360 13.83 12.33 -15.07
C LYS A 360 12.84 12.51 -16.23
N ASN A 361 11.53 12.58 -15.96
CA ASN A 361 10.46 12.70 -16.96
C ASN A 361 9.73 14.06 -16.91
N LEU A 362 10.28 15.09 -16.23
CA LEU A 362 9.63 16.41 -16.13
C LEU A 362 9.40 17.08 -17.49
N SER A 363 10.27 16.84 -18.49
CA SER A 363 10.08 17.31 -19.87
C SER A 363 8.87 16.72 -20.59
N GLU A 364 8.25 15.69 -20.03
CA GLU A 364 6.99 15.10 -20.49
C GLU A 364 6.00 14.93 -19.32
N THR A 365 6.08 15.80 -18.32
CA THR A 365 5.13 15.84 -17.20
C THR A 365 4.24 17.06 -17.36
N PHE A 366 2.93 16.83 -17.41
CA PHE A 366 1.90 17.83 -17.66
C PHE A 366 1.02 18.06 -16.44
N PHE A 367 0.57 19.30 -16.23
CA PHE A 367 -0.38 19.70 -15.19
C PHE A 367 -1.60 20.37 -15.83
N SER A 368 -2.77 19.75 -15.66
CA SER A 368 -4.07 20.27 -16.12
C SER A 368 -5.01 20.52 -14.96
N TRP A 369 -5.95 21.45 -15.13
CA TRP A 369 -6.88 21.97 -14.14
C TRP A 369 -8.30 22.08 -14.70
N ILE A 370 -9.31 21.81 -13.87
CA ILE A 370 -10.73 22.05 -14.14
C ILE A 370 -11.34 22.77 -12.94
N GLY A 371 -12.22 23.72 -13.19
CA GLY A 371 -12.91 24.48 -12.15
C GLY A 371 -12.24 25.81 -11.79
N GLY A 372 -12.77 26.45 -10.75
CA GLY A 372 -12.21 27.67 -10.18
C GLY A 372 -10.87 27.45 -9.47
N PHE A 373 -10.24 28.52 -9.00
CA PHE A 373 -8.96 28.47 -8.27
C PHE A 373 -8.85 29.55 -7.19
N GLY A 374 -9.98 30.09 -6.74
CA GLY A 374 -10.12 30.82 -5.49
C GLY A 374 -10.07 29.90 -4.26
N SER A 375 -9.89 30.49 -3.08
CA SER A 375 -9.73 29.74 -1.82
C SER A 375 -10.97 28.92 -1.43
N ALA A 376 -12.16 29.27 -1.93
CA ALA A 376 -13.41 28.53 -1.69
C ALA A 376 -13.80 27.56 -2.82
N ASP A 377 -13.23 27.74 -4.02
CA ASP A 377 -13.72 27.10 -5.25
C ASP A 377 -13.44 25.59 -5.30
N PRO A 378 -14.41 24.74 -5.68
CA PRO A 378 -14.13 23.36 -6.03
C PRO A 378 -13.29 23.31 -7.32
N PHE A 379 -12.46 22.28 -7.43
CA PHE A 379 -11.54 22.08 -8.55
C PHE A 379 -11.16 20.61 -8.72
N TYR A 380 -10.70 20.27 -9.91
CA TYR A 380 -9.96 19.05 -10.25
C TYR A 380 -8.59 19.42 -10.80
N TYR A 381 -7.58 18.57 -10.58
CA TYR A 381 -6.34 18.62 -11.33
C TYR A 381 -5.81 17.24 -11.69
N ARG A 382 -5.00 17.17 -12.75
CA ARG A 382 -4.24 15.98 -13.14
C ARG A 382 -2.78 16.33 -13.38
N ILE A 383 -1.90 15.54 -12.79
CA ILE A 383 -0.46 15.49 -13.11
C ILE A 383 -0.23 14.20 -13.88
N GLN A 384 0.32 14.28 -15.10
CA GLN A 384 0.47 13.11 -15.95
C GLN A 384 1.80 13.10 -16.69
N SER A 385 2.45 11.94 -16.73
CA SER A 385 3.74 11.71 -17.40
C SER A 385 3.79 10.28 -17.96
N PRO A 386 4.88 9.84 -18.62
CA PRO A 386 5.07 8.44 -18.97
C PRO A 386 5.12 7.48 -17.77
N VAL A 387 5.52 7.96 -16.58
CA VAL A 387 5.85 7.10 -15.43
C VAL A 387 4.93 7.24 -14.21
N ALA A 388 4.04 8.23 -14.23
CA ALA A 388 3.09 8.54 -13.16
C ALA A 388 1.86 9.29 -13.68
N LEU A 389 0.69 8.97 -13.13
CA LEU A 389 -0.56 9.71 -13.30
C LEU A 389 -1.17 9.90 -11.91
N PHE A 390 -1.43 11.16 -11.55
CA PHE A 390 -2.10 11.56 -10.32
C PHE A 390 -3.29 12.44 -10.67
N GLU A 391 -4.44 12.16 -10.08
CA GLU A 391 -5.64 12.99 -10.20
C GLU A 391 -6.15 13.35 -8.81
N PHE A 392 -6.71 14.55 -8.69
CA PHE A 392 -7.40 15.07 -7.53
C PHE A 392 -8.74 15.65 -8.00
N ASP A 393 -9.83 15.36 -7.31
CA ASP A 393 -11.15 15.91 -7.63
C ASP A 393 -11.95 16.27 -6.35
N HIS A 394 -12.64 17.40 -6.40
CA HIS A 394 -13.70 17.73 -5.43
C HIS A 394 -15.04 17.23 -5.97
N HIS A 395 -15.67 16.30 -5.26
CA HIS A 395 -16.91 15.65 -5.69
C HIS A 395 -18.17 16.30 -5.12
N SER A 396 -19.29 16.11 -5.82
CA SER A 396 -20.62 16.26 -5.20
C SER A 396 -20.92 15.06 -4.29
N GLY A 397 -21.73 15.30 -3.26
CA GLY A 397 -22.02 14.35 -2.19
C GLY A 397 -22.69 13.07 -2.70
N VAL A 398 -22.31 11.96 -2.07
CA VAL A 398 -22.94 10.64 -2.28
C VAL A 398 -23.71 10.23 -1.03
N PHE A 399 -23.10 10.44 0.14
CA PHE A 399 -23.72 10.23 1.45
C PHE A 399 -24.11 11.55 2.13
N LEU A 400 -23.40 12.64 1.80
CA LEU A 400 -23.77 14.01 2.15
C LEU A 400 -24.72 14.61 1.10
N THR A 401 -25.44 15.66 1.48
CA THR A 401 -26.61 16.17 0.73
C THR A 401 -26.30 17.29 -0.26
N ASN A 402 -25.05 17.48 -0.68
CA ASN A 402 -24.67 18.51 -1.64
C ASN A 402 -24.70 17.98 -3.08
N ASP A 403 -25.62 18.51 -3.89
CA ASP A 403 -25.74 18.12 -5.29
C ASP A 403 -24.53 18.60 -6.14
N GLU A 404 -23.83 19.64 -5.68
CA GLU A 404 -22.67 20.25 -6.36
C GLU A 404 -21.32 19.93 -5.70
N PRO A 405 -20.20 19.92 -6.46
CA PRO A 405 -18.84 19.77 -5.97
C PRO A 405 -18.46 20.64 -4.77
N ALA A 406 -17.89 20.04 -3.72
CA ALA A 406 -17.54 20.76 -2.49
C ALA A 406 -16.18 20.33 -1.89
N LYS A 407 -15.54 21.25 -1.16
CA LYS A 407 -14.19 21.04 -0.59
C LYS A 407 -14.05 19.94 0.46
N TYR A 408 -15.16 19.39 0.95
CA TYR A 408 -15.18 18.34 1.96
C TYR A 408 -15.39 16.94 1.39
N HIS A 409 -15.69 16.80 0.09
CA HIS A 409 -15.70 15.50 -0.59
C HIS A 409 -14.55 15.47 -1.59
N ILE A 410 -13.48 14.77 -1.25
CA ILE A 410 -12.25 14.73 -2.05
C ILE A 410 -12.00 13.30 -2.51
N HIS A 411 -11.77 13.10 -3.80
CA HIS A 411 -11.22 11.87 -4.37
C HIS A 411 -9.80 12.12 -4.88
N THR A 412 -8.93 11.12 -4.73
CA THR A 412 -7.55 11.14 -5.25
C THR A 412 -7.21 9.79 -5.85
N ILE A 413 -6.53 9.81 -6.99
CA ILE A 413 -6.10 8.60 -7.72
C ILE A 413 -4.61 8.69 -8.03
N GLN A 414 -3.91 7.57 -7.84
CA GLN A 414 -2.55 7.36 -8.30
C GLN A 414 -2.51 6.10 -9.18
N ARG A 415 -1.94 6.24 -10.38
CA ARG A 415 -1.68 5.14 -11.32
C ARG A 415 -0.23 5.17 -11.78
N LEU A 416 0.25 4.04 -12.27
CA LEU A 416 1.48 3.92 -13.04
C LEU A 416 1.12 3.60 -14.50
N PRO A 417 1.18 4.60 -15.41
CA PRO A 417 0.94 4.41 -16.84
C PRO A 417 1.86 3.37 -17.49
N ASN A 418 1.63 3.08 -18.77
CA ASN A 418 2.46 2.16 -19.56
C ASN A 418 2.62 0.78 -18.89
N GLY A 419 1.50 0.26 -18.38
CA GLY A 419 1.38 -1.12 -17.90
C GLY A 419 2.02 -1.43 -16.55
N ASN A 420 2.38 -0.44 -15.71
CA ASN A 420 3.04 -0.74 -14.43
C ASN A 420 2.16 -0.58 -13.18
N ASP A 421 0.86 -0.32 -13.32
CA ASP A 421 -0.08 -0.69 -12.25
C ASP A 421 0.08 -2.17 -11.94
N TYR A 422 -0.15 -2.56 -10.68
CA TYR A 422 0.01 -3.93 -10.22
C TYR A 422 1.45 -4.48 -10.33
N GLY A 423 2.43 -3.65 -10.72
CA GLY A 423 3.82 -4.06 -10.96
C GLY A 423 4.04 -4.91 -12.22
N GLN A 424 3.08 -4.92 -13.16
CA GLN A 424 3.07 -5.88 -14.28
C GLN A 424 4.28 -5.71 -15.22
N THR A 425 4.59 -4.48 -15.67
CA THR A 425 5.77 -4.24 -16.52
C THR A 425 7.10 -4.48 -15.78
N SER A 426 7.21 -4.08 -14.50
CA SER A 426 8.42 -4.28 -13.67
C SER A 426 8.82 -5.76 -13.52
N TRP A 427 7.88 -6.71 -13.60
CA TRP A 427 8.14 -8.13 -13.32
C TRP A 427 7.93 -9.09 -14.51
N SER A 428 7.40 -8.62 -15.64
CA SER A 428 7.08 -9.47 -16.80
C SER A 428 8.22 -10.44 -17.18
N PRO A 429 7.99 -11.77 -17.31
CA PRO A 429 9.07 -12.77 -17.37
C PRO A 429 10.14 -12.61 -18.46
N GLY A 430 9.86 -11.87 -19.54
CA GLY A 430 10.87 -11.51 -20.55
C GLY A 430 11.97 -10.56 -20.03
N ASN A 431 11.76 -9.93 -18.87
CA ASN A 431 12.75 -9.14 -18.14
C ASN A 431 13.38 -9.93 -16.97
N CYS A 432 13.12 -11.24 -16.84
CA CYS A 432 13.89 -12.08 -15.93
C CYS A 432 15.35 -12.13 -16.40
N PHE A 433 16.27 -11.74 -15.53
CA PHE A 433 17.71 -11.80 -15.76
C PHE A 433 18.14 -13.22 -16.19
N GLU A 434 18.54 -13.40 -17.45
CA GLU A 434 19.28 -14.59 -17.90
C GLU A 434 20.68 -14.69 -17.23
N ASN A 435 21.13 -13.64 -16.52
CA ASN A 435 22.50 -13.49 -16.02
C ASN A 435 22.63 -13.18 -14.51
N ASP A 436 21.61 -13.45 -13.67
CA ASP A 436 21.74 -13.36 -12.20
C ASP A 436 21.49 -14.70 -11.49
N MET A 437 21.89 -15.79 -12.15
CA MET A 437 22.47 -16.92 -11.43
C MET A 437 23.93 -16.57 -11.15
N GLY A 438 24.24 -16.27 -9.88
CA GLY A 438 25.61 -16.18 -9.34
C GLY A 438 26.33 -17.53 -9.30
N SER A 439 26.28 -18.23 -10.43
CA SER A 439 27.01 -19.44 -10.76
C SER A 439 27.38 -19.35 -12.25
N GLU A 440 28.50 -18.68 -12.54
CA GLU A 440 29.42 -19.30 -13.50
C GLU A 440 29.51 -20.78 -13.09
N PRO A 441 29.38 -21.75 -14.02
CA PRO A 441 29.68 -23.12 -13.68
C PRO A 441 31.13 -23.13 -13.24
N GLN A 442 31.36 -23.26 -11.93
CA GLN A 442 32.71 -23.31 -11.39
C GLN A 442 33.40 -24.44 -12.12
N ASP A 443 34.39 -24.09 -12.93
CA ASP A 443 35.22 -25.05 -13.63
C ASP A 443 36.08 -25.73 -12.56
N PHE A 444 35.49 -26.77 -11.96
CA PHE A 444 36.12 -27.61 -10.95
C PHE A 444 37.40 -28.26 -11.51
N GLY A 445 37.51 -28.41 -12.84
CA GLY A 445 38.76 -28.80 -13.49
C GLY A 445 39.85 -27.73 -13.33
N ASN A 446 39.53 -26.46 -13.60
CA ASN A 446 40.46 -25.35 -13.34
C ASN A 446 40.83 -25.25 -11.86
N VAL A 447 39.86 -25.29 -10.94
CA VAL A 447 40.10 -25.19 -9.49
C VAL A 447 40.99 -26.33 -8.99
N LEU A 448 40.74 -27.57 -9.41
CA LEU A 448 41.57 -28.72 -9.02
C LEU A 448 42.96 -28.68 -9.65
N SER A 449 43.10 -28.18 -10.88
CA SER A 449 44.42 -28.00 -11.51
C SER A 449 45.26 -26.92 -10.81
N GLN A 450 44.64 -25.80 -10.40
CA GLN A 450 45.32 -24.74 -9.63
C GLN A 450 45.70 -25.18 -8.21
N LEU A 451 44.99 -26.16 -7.64
CA LEU A 451 45.32 -26.79 -6.36
C LEU A 451 46.30 -27.97 -6.48
N GLY A 452 46.76 -28.30 -7.70
CA GLY A 452 47.71 -29.39 -7.94
C GLY A 452 47.14 -30.81 -7.77
N ILE A 453 45.81 -30.97 -7.75
CA ILE A 453 45.14 -32.25 -7.59
C ILE A 453 44.81 -32.80 -8.98
N GLY A 454 45.67 -33.70 -9.49
CA GLY A 454 45.46 -34.34 -10.78
C GLY A 454 44.28 -35.32 -10.76
N VAL A 455 43.26 -35.06 -11.58
CA VAL A 455 42.12 -35.97 -11.81
C VAL A 455 42.29 -36.67 -13.17
N PRO A 456 42.12 -38.00 -13.27
CA PRO A 456 42.19 -38.71 -14.55
C PRO A 456 41.15 -38.24 -15.58
N SER A 457 41.51 -38.24 -16.85
CA SER A 457 40.74 -37.64 -17.96
C SER A 457 39.41 -38.33 -18.31
N ASN A 458 39.06 -39.44 -17.64
CA ASN A 458 37.85 -40.23 -17.87
C ASN A 458 36.75 -40.02 -16.81
N PHE A 459 36.91 -39.07 -15.88
CA PHE A 459 35.99 -38.86 -14.76
C PHE A 459 34.57 -38.40 -15.17
N TRP A 460 34.42 -37.82 -16.38
CA TRP A 460 33.15 -37.22 -16.84
C TRP A 460 32.41 -38.02 -17.92
N GLU A 461 32.95 -39.17 -18.38
CA GLU A 461 32.29 -40.04 -19.36
C GLU A 461 31.41 -41.11 -18.69
N MET A 462 30.28 -40.69 -18.10
CA MET A 462 29.13 -41.55 -17.85
C MET A 462 27.84 -40.75 -18.01
N ASP A 463 27.27 -40.76 -19.22
CA ASP A 463 25.93 -40.22 -19.49
C ASP A 463 24.88 -41.33 -19.65
N ARG A 464 23.62 -40.93 -19.51
CA ARG A 464 22.40 -41.72 -19.31
C ARG A 464 22.25 -42.92 -20.25
N THR A 465 22.06 -44.11 -19.68
CA THR A 465 21.25 -45.18 -20.31
C THR A 465 20.42 -45.96 -19.29
N ALA A 466 19.23 -46.38 -19.72
CA ALA A 466 18.36 -47.41 -19.13
C ALA A 466 17.92 -47.27 -17.66
N PHE A 467 16.76 -46.62 -17.44
CA PHE A 467 15.78 -47.18 -16.50
C PHE A 467 15.05 -48.33 -17.21
N THR A 468 15.39 -49.57 -16.90
CA THR A 468 14.61 -50.75 -17.29
C THR A 468 14.92 -51.91 -16.35
N ASP A 469 13.86 -52.52 -15.82
CA ASP A 469 13.77 -53.86 -15.23
C ASP A 469 14.73 -54.25 -14.07
N MET A 470 14.18 -54.24 -12.84
CA MET A 470 14.66 -55.12 -11.77
C MET A 470 14.20 -56.56 -12.00
N PRO A 471 15.08 -57.55 -11.76
CA PRO A 471 14.67 -58.71 -10.99
C PRO A 471 15.70 -59.19 -9.95
N GLU A 472 15.23 -59.30 -8.70
CA GLU A 472 15.31 -60.48 -7.79
C GLU A 472 16.65 -61.12 -7.31
N ILE A 473 16.60 -61.67 -6.08
CA ILE A 473 17.54 -62.61 -5.39
C ILE A 473 18.84 -61.94 -4.85
N ASP A 474 19.16 -61.84 -3.55
CA ASP A 474 19.10 -62.70 -2.33
C ASP A 474 20.39 -63.51 -2.05
N ALA A 475 20.66 -63.77 -0.76
CA ALA A 475 21.83 -64.44 -0.12
C ALA A 475 23.17 -63.63 -0.14
N SER A 476 24.01 -63.61 0.92
CA SER A 476 23.97 -64.34 2.20
C SER A 476 24.86 -63.70 3.31
N PHE A 477 24.32 -63.65 4.54
CA PHE A 477 24.97 -63.82 5.87
C PHE A 477 26.36 -63.21 6.20
N VAL A 478 26.40 -62.44 7.31
CA VAL A 478 26.96 -62.92 8.61
C VAL A 478 26.10 -62.35 9.76
N ASN A 479 25.85 -63.15 10.81
CA ASN A 479 25.16 -62.76 12.04
C ASN A 479 25.88 -63.36 13.26
N ILE A 480 26.19 -62.54 14.27
CA ILE A 480 26.56 -62.90 15.65
C ILE A 480 26.02 -61.72 16.50
N GLY A 481 24.92 -61.83 17.24
CA GLY A 481 24.83 -62.38 18.60
C GLY A 481 25.05 -61.26 19.65
N GLU A 482 24.30 -61.08 20.74
CA GLU A 482 23.17 -61.81 21.34
C GLU A 482 22.28 -60.81 22.13
N ASN A 483 21.05 -61.22 22.47
CA ASN A 483 20.17 -60.66 23.52
C ASN A 483 20.11 -61.69 24.68
N PRO A 484 19.61 -61.46 25.93
CA PRO A 484 18.59 -60.47 26.35
C PRO A 484 18.72 -59.92 27.82
N THR A 485 17.63 -59.28 28.33
CA THR A 485 17.08 -59.27 29.72
C THR A 485 17.13 -58.01 30.62
N ASN A 486 15.91 -57.58 30.99
CA ASN A 486 15.40 -57.09 32.29
C ASN A 486 16.36 -56.58 33.39
N ASN A 487 16.09 -55.39 33.96
CA ASN A 487 15.18 -55.29 35.12
C ASN A 487 14.85 -53.84 35.57
N SER A 488 13.78 -53.73 36.34
CA SER A 488 13.30 -52.53 37.04
C SER A 488 14.15 -52.12 38.24
N GLN A 489 14.14 -50.83 38.61
CA GLN A 489 13.87 -50.42 40.00
C GLN A 489 13.48 -48.94 40.12
N ALA A 490 12.59 -48.67 41.08
CA ALA A 490 12.20 -47.32 41.51
C ALA A 490 12.96 -46.95 42.80
N LEU A 491 13.06 -45.64 43.08
CA LEU A 491 13.26 -45.13 44.43
C LEU A 491 12.27 -43.98 44.67
N ASP A 492 11.67 -44.04 45.86
CA ASP A 492 10.58 -43.21 46.37
C ASP A 492 11.06 -42.53 47.68
N ILE A 493 10.16 -41.82 48.39
CA ILE A 493 10.37 -41.14 49.69
C ILE A 493 11.11 -39.78 49.54
N GLY A 494 10.64 -38.66 50.10
CA GLY A 494 9.46 -38.41 50.95
C GLY A 494 9.36 -36.92 51.36
N PRO A 495 8.31 -36.51 52.11
CA PRO A 495 7.77 -35.15 52.08
C PRO A 495 7.95 -34.32 53.37
N LEU A 496 7.42 -33.08 53.38
CA LEU A 496 6.73 -32.34 54.47
C LEU A 496 6.49 -30.87 53.99
N ASN A 497 5.25 -30.37 53.87
CA ASN A 497 4.43 -29.67 54.89
C ASN A 497 4.91 -28.26 55.27
N ASP A 498 4.06 -27.25 55.51
CA ASP A 498 2.60 -27.11 55.34
C ASP A 498 2.19 -25.61 55.33
N GLN A 499 0.89 -25.35 55.07
CA GLN A 499 0.00 -24.23 55.48
C GLN A 499 0.57 -23.04 56.33
N THR A 500 0.06 -21.80 56.24
CA THR A 500 -1.35 -21.40 56.50
C THR A 500 -1.83 -20.09 55.83
N SER A 501 -3.16 -19.92 55.82
CA SER A 501 -3.96 -18.81 55.30
C SER A 501 -4.11 -17.59 56.26
N VAL A 502 -4.78 -16.51 55.79
CA VAL A 502 -5.94 -15.80 56.41
C VAL A 502 -6.08 -14.34 55.92
N SER A 503 -7.32 -13.89 55.65
CA SER A 503 -7.75 -12.52 55.29
C SER A 503 -8.41 -11.80 56.49
N PRO A 504 -9.16 -10.67 56.40
CA PRO A 504 -9.12 -9.48 55.52
C PRO A 504 -9.15 -8.14 56.36
N HIS A 505 -9.53 -7.03 55.70
CA HIS A 505 -10.27 -5.83 56.23
C HIS A 505 -9.59 -4.47 56.54
N LYS A 506 -10.35 -3.45 56.11
CA LYS A 506 -10.59 -2.08 56.65
C LYS A 506 -9.70 -0.90 56.23
N SER A 507 -10.35 0.05 55.54
CA SER A 507 -10.04 1.48 55.46
C SER A 507 -10.17 2.17 56.83
N PRO A 508 -9.55 3.34 57.01
CA PRO A 508 -10.36 4.54 57.25
C PRO A 508 -9.86 5.81 56.51
N SER A 509 -10.65 6.89 56.59
CA SER A 509 -10.48 8.17 55.90
C SER A 509 -10.16 9.35 56.85
N SER A 510 -9.73 10.50 56.30
CA SER A 510 -9.48 11.82 56.96
C SER A 510 -8.20 11.88 57.84
N ARG A 511 -7.47 12.99 58.06
CA ARG A 511 -7.48 14.42 57.64
C ARG A 511 -6.09 15.01 58.10
N SER A 512 -5.48 16.10 57.61
CA SER A 512 -5.53 16.86 56.34
C SER A 512 -4.55 18.05 56.41
N SER A 513 -3.68 18.28 55.42
CA SER A 513 -2.83 19.50 55.30
C SER A 513 -2.57 19.86 53.84
N GLY A 514 -2.71 21.13 53.46
CA GLY A 514 -2.74 21.54 52.05
C GLY A 514 -1.36 21.76 51.42
N SER A 515 -1.30 21.78 50.08
CA SER A 515 -0.77 22.91 49.29
C SER A 515 -0.84 22.65 47.78
N LEU A 516 -0.99 23.72 47.00
CA LEU A 516 -0.67 23.88 45.57
C LEU A 516 -1.36 22.97 44.53
N THR A 517 -2.35 23.57 43.88
CA THR A 517 -2.85 23.23 42.55
C THR A 517 -1.77 23.43 41.46
N ASN A 518 -1.30 22.36 40.83
CA ASN A 518 -0.54 22.47 39.57
C ASN A 518 -1.49 22.42 38.38
N GLY A 519 -1.92 23.60 37.93
CA GLY A 519 -2.56 23.77 36.62
C GLY A 519 -1.55 23.58 35.49
N LYS A 520 -2.00 22.99 34.39
CA LYS A 520 -1.26 22.97 33.11
C LYS A 520 -1.11 24.41 32.60
N VAL A 521 0.02 24.72 31.98
CA VAL A 521 0.13 25.81 30.99
C VAL A 521 0.71 25.22 29.71
N SER A 522 0.15 25.65 28.59
CA SER A 522 0.30 25.10 27.25
C SER A 522 1.16 25.98 26.33
N SER A 523 1.71 25.34 25.30
CA SER A 523 2.26 25.92 24.05
C SER A 523 3.44 26.90 24.13
N ILE A 524 4.18 26.96 23.02
CA ILE A 524 5.49 27.62 22.88
C ILE A 524 5.40 29.08 22.37
N GLU A 525 4.19 29.65 22.37
CA GLU A 525 3.88 30.95 21.74
C GLU A 525 4.22 32.18 22.60
N SER A 526 4.96 32.00 23.69
CA SER A 526 5.42 33.08 24.58
C SER A 526 6.75 33.73 24.16
N LEU A 527 7.37 33.32 23.04
CA LEU A 527 8.71 33.75 22.64
C LEU A 527 8.79 34.72 21.45
N THR A 528 7.68 35.07 20.79
CA THR A 528 7.69 36.01 19.64
C THR A 528 6.55 37.03 19.66
N ARG A 529 6.69 38.08 20.48
CA ARG A 529 6.13 39.40 20.18
C ARG A 529 7.24 40.46 20.27
N ARG A 530 7.33 41.30 19.25
CA ARG A 530 8.28 42.42 19.20
C ARG A 530 7.98 43.42 20.32
N ALA A 531 9.03 43.98 20.90
CA ALA A 531 8.97 45.25 21.63
C ALA A 531 9.84 46.26 20.88
N ASP A 532 9.27 47.42 20.57
CA ASP A 532 10.01 48.51 19.92
C ASP A 532 10.82 49.32 20.94
N ASN A 533 11.94 49.87 20.44
CA ASN A 533 12.72 50.99 20.95
C ASN A 533 13.70 50.83 22.15
N ALA A 534 14.95 51.09 21.79
CA ALA A 534 15.97 51.88 22.50
C ALA A 534 16.71 51.29 23.72
N GLY A 535 18.01 51.02 23.52
CA GLY A 535 18.99 50.78 24.58
C GLY A 535 20.20 50.02 24.06
N ALA A 536 21.34 50.68 23.86
CA ALA A 536 22.55 50.04 23.35
C ALA A 536 23.20 49.13 24.41
N LEU A 537 23.67 47.95 23.99
CA LEU A 537 24.83 47.26 24.58
C LEU A 537 25.50 46.37 23.52
N HIS A 538 26.79 46.59 23.28
CA HIS A 538 27.61 45.74 22.42
C HIS A 538 28.00 44.45 23.16
N GLY A 539 27.79 43.30 22.53
CA GLY A 539 28.22 42.00 23.06
C GLY A 539 27.80 40.85 22.15
N SER A 540 28.60 40.55 21.13
CA SER A 540 28.35 39.42 20.24
C SER A 540 28.85 38.12 20.88
N GLU A 541 27.98 37.44 21.63
CA GLU A 541 28.21 36.04 21.96
C GLU A 541 28.04 35.18 20.68
N PRO A 542 28.96 34.24 20.40
CA PRO A 542 28.83 33.34 19.26
C PRO A 542 27.69 32.32 19.51
N PRO A 543 27.07 31.77 18.45
CA PRO A 543 26.02 30.77 18.60
C PRO A 543 26.54 29.53 19.32
N ALA A 544 25.97 29.24 20.49
CA ALA A 544 26.30 28.06 21.30
C ALA A 544 25.12 27.06 21.33
N ILE A 545 25.44 25.78 21.22
CA ILE A 545 24.46 24.68 21.31
C ILE A 545 24.26 24.32 22.79
N TYR A 546 23.06 24.55 23.31
CA TYR A 546 22.69 24.19 24.68
C TYR A 546 22.18 22.74 24.75
N ILE A 547 23.03 21.82 25.21
CA ILE A 547 22.68 20.40 25.39
C ILE A 547 22.13 20.16 26.81
N ARG A 548 21.12 19.31 26.95
CA ARG A 548 20.60 18.92 28.28
C ARG A 548 21.69 18.15 29.05
N LYS A 549 21.76 18.36 30.38
CA LYS A 549 22.83 17.85 31.28
C LYS A 549 23.07 16.32 31.25
N ASN A 550 22.20 15.55 30.60
CA ASN A 550 22.22 14.09 30.56
C ASN A 550 22.42 13.51 29.13
N GLU A 551 22.71 14.33 28.12
CA GLU A 551 22.88 13.90 26.73
C GLU A 551 24.33 14.10 26.25
N THR A 552 24.89 13.10 25.56
CA THR A 552 26.25 13.16 24.99
C THR A 552 26.25 13.71 23.57
N ALA A 553 27.16 14.64 23.26
CA ALA A 553 27.20 15.43 22.03
C ALA A 553 27.37 14.65 20.69
N GLY A 554 27.49 13.33 20.70
CA GLY A 554 27.66 12.50 19.50
C GLY A 554 26.43 12.36 18.60
N HIS A 555 25.28 12.95 18.96
CA HIS A 555 24.03 12.87 18.18
C HIS A 555 23.75 14.09 17.30
N TYR A 556 24.61 15.11 17.30
CA TYR A 556 24.42 16.36 16.54
C TYR A 556 25.67 16.71 15.71
N VAL A 557 25.96 15.84 14.73
CA VAL A 557 26.81 16.17 13.57
C VAL A 557 26.07 15.69 12.33
N GLY A 558 25.59 16.66 11.54
CA GLY A 558 24.74 16.48 10.37
C GLY A 558 24.23 17.84 9.91
#